data_AF-A0A6C0LPP8-F1
#
_entry.id   AF-A0A6C0LPP8-F1
#
_cell.length_a   1.000
_cell.length_b   1.000
_cell.length_c   1.000
_cell.angle_alpha   90.00
_cell.angle_beta   90.00
_cell.angle_gamma   90.00
#
_symmetry.space_group_name_H-M   'P 1'
#
loop_
_entity.id
_entity.type
_entity.pdbx_description
1 polymer ?
#
loop_
_entity_poly.entity_id
_entity_poly.type
_entity_poly.pdbx_seq_one_letter_code
_entity_poly.pdbx_strand_id
1 'polypeptide(L)'
;MSATKNVSGKKIKEFFASAFEDDTEYTLDETKKQATTAFKDALKSGQGKKRVVKVDSDGVVIKKQPSKYNLYIKDEMTRLITEFPDKERKELMKQAAMNWNESKAAKEAKDTESATATA
;
A
#
# COMPACT_ATOMS: atom_id res chain seq x y z
N MET A 1 22.68 -20.37 -12.22
CA MET A 1 23.33 -20.15 -10.91
C MET A 1 22.46 -19.24 -10.08
N SER A 2 21.78 -19.77 -9.05
CA SER A 2 20.88 -18.98 -8.19
C SER A 2 21.72 -18.02 -7.34
N ALA A 3 21.46 -16.72 -7.44
CA ALA A 3 22.16 -15.71 -6.63
C ALA A 3 21.99 -16.05 -5.14
N THR A 4 23.11 -16.25 -4.43
CA THR A 4 23.13 -16.42 -2.98
C THR A 4 22.68 -15.10 -2.35
N LYS A 5 21.48 -15.12 -1.77
CA LYS A 5 20.90 -13.93 -1.14
C LYS A 5 21.52 -13.76 0.25
N ASN A 6 22.30 -12.71 0.41
CA ASN A 6 22.95 -12.39 1.67
C ASN A 6 22.07 -11.46 2.53
N VAL A 7 22.11 -11.64 3.84
CA VAL A 7 21.40 -10.82 4.82
C VAL A 7 22.39 -10.36 5.89
N SER A 8 22.28 -9.10 6.32
CA SER A 8 23.15 -8.57 7.38
C SER A 8 22.96 -9.34 8.70
N GLY A 9 24.05 -9.73 9.36
CA GLY A 9 24.01 -10.44 10.64
C GLY A 9 23.22 -9.71 11.73
N LYS A 10 23.24 -8.36 11.74
CA LYS A 10 22.45 -7.54 12.68
C LYS A 10 20.96 -7.84 12.58
N LYS A 11 20.39 -7.85 11.37
CA LYS A 11 18.97 -8.16 11.14
C LYS A 11 18.63 -9.58 11.57
N ILE A 12 19.49 -10.56 11.26
CA ILE A 12 19.26 -11.95 11.67
C ILE A 12 19.19 -12.04 13.19
N LYS A 13 20.09 -11.37 13.92
CA LYS A 13 20.08 -11.33 15.40
C LYS A 13 18.80 -10.72 15.96
N GLU A 14 18.30 -9.62 15.39
CA GLU A 14 17.05 -8.98 15.84
C GLU A 14 15.84 -9.92 15.70
N PHE A 15 15.67 -10.53 14.52
CA PHE A 15 14.57 -11.48 14.28
C PHE A 15 14.70 -12.76 15.09
N PHE A 16 15.94 -13.23 15.30
CA PHE A 16 16.20 -14.43 16.07
C PHE A 16 15.94 -14.21 17.56
N ALA A 17 16.45 -13.12 18.15
CA ALA A 17 16.19 -12.78 19.56
C ALA A 17 14.70 -12.60 19.85
N SER A 18 13.94 -12.03 18.91
CA SER A 18 12.48 -11.85 19.05
C SER A 18 11.69 -13.16 18.94
N ALA A 19 12.31 -14.26 18.51
CA ALA A 19 11.64 -15.56 18.33
C ALA A 19 11.68 -16.45 19.59
N PHE A 20 12.41 -16.02 20.63
CA PHE A 20 12.53 -16.73 21.90
C PHE A 20 11.95 -15.91 23.04
N GLU A 21 11.29 -16.59 23.95
CA GLU A 21 10.85 -16.06 25.23
C GLU A 21 11.73 -16.67 26.32
N ASP A 22 12.20 -15.86 27.26
CA ASP A 22 13.18 -16.28 28.27
C ASP A 22 12.62 -17.37 29.22
N ASP A 23 11.30 -17.43 29.40
CA ASP A 23 10.63 -18.37 30.31
C ASP A 23 10.24 -19.71 29.64
N THR A 24 10.61 -19.93 28.38
CA THR A 24 10.25 -21.13 27.62
C THR A 24 11.49 -22.00 27.34
N GLU A 25 11.37 -23.30 27.58
CA GLU A 25 12.37 -24.28 27.16
C GLU A 25 12.19 -24.65 25.69
N TYR A 26 13.28 -24.64 24.93
CA TYR A 26 13.27 -24.98 23.50
C TYR A 26 14.15 -26.18 23.23
N THR A 27 13.66 -27.08 22.38
CA THR A 27 14.45 -28.19 21.86
C THR A 27 15.46 -27.71 20.80
N LEU A 28 16.47 -28.53 20.53
CA LEU A 28 17.44 -28.26 19.46
C LEU A 28 16.76 -28.09 18.09
N ASP A 29 15.73 -28.88 17.81
CA ASP A 29 15.02 -28.84 16.54
C ASP A 29 14.15 -27.59 16.39
N GLU A 30 13.54 -27.11 17.47
CA GLU A 30 12.82 -25.84 17.47
C GLU A 30 13.79 -24.67 17.28
N THR A 31 14.94 -24.70 17.94
CA THR A 31 15.97 -23.67 17.79
C THR A 31 16.46 -23.56 16.33
N LYS A 32 16.71 -24.71 15.67
CA LYS A 32 17.07 -24.74 14.24
C LYS A 32 15.96 -24.21 13.35
N LYS A 33 14.70 -24.56 13.65
CA LYS A 33 13.53 -24.02 12.93
C LYS A 33 13.46 -22.50 13.08
N GLN A 34 13.61 -21.97 14.30
CA GLN A 34 13.60 -20.53 14.55
C GLN A 34 14.75 -19.82 13.85
N ALA A 35 15.96 -20.41 13.82
CA ALA A 35 17.11 -19.84 13.10
C ALA A 35 16.83 -19.72 11.59
N THR A 36 16.21 -20.76 11.03
CA THR A 36 15.83 -20.79 9.60
C THR A 36 14.74 -19.76 9.30
N THR A 37 13.73 -19.65 10.17
CA THR A 37 12.63 -18.68 10.04
C THR A 37 13.17 -17.26 10.15
N ALA A 38 13.98 -16.97 11.17
CA ALA A 38 14.61 -15.66 11.37
C ALA A 38 15.45 -15.24 10.16
N PHE A 39 16.22 -16.15 9.56
CA PHE A 39 16.95 -15.85 8.32
C PHE A 39 16.01 -15.52 7.15
N LYS A 40 14.96 -16.31 6.93
CA LYS A 40 13.97 -16.09 5.86
C LYS A 40 13.23 -14.77 6.05
N ASP A 41 12.90 -14.40 7.27
CA ASP A 41 12.17 -13.18 7.56
C ASP A 41 13.07 -11.94 7.51
N ALA A 42 14.31 -12.06 7.99
CA ALA A 42 15.34 -11.05 7.78
C ALA A 42 15.60 -10.81 6.28
N LEU A 43 15.55 -11.88 5.46
CA LEU A 43 15.67 -11.78 4.00
C LEU A 43 14.47 -11.06 3.36
N LYS A 44 13.24 -11.39 3.78
CA LYS A 44 12.00 -10.74 3.28
C LYS A 44 11.86 -9.29 3.76
N SER A 45 12.42 -8.95 4.92
CA SER A 45 12.34 -7.61 5.52
C SER A 45 12.92 -6.51 4.61
N GLY A 46 13.80 -6.86 3.67
CA GLY A 46 14.32 -5.96 2.64
C GLY A 46 13.65 -6.09 1.26
N GLN A 47 12.87 -7.15 1.02
CA GLN A 47 12.22 -7.38 -0.28
C GLN A 47 10.80 -6.80 -0.37
N GLY A 48 10.21 -6.41 0.76
CA GLY A 48 8.99 -5.63 0.78
C GLY A 48 9.31 -4.15 0.95
N LYS A 49 9.03 -3.33 -0.07
CA LYS A 49 8.54 -1.96 0.19
C LYS A 49 7.23 -2.07 0.96
N LYS A 50 7.25 -2.48 2.24
CA LYS A 50 6.20 -2.09 3.17
C LYS A 50 6.29 -0.58 3.17
N ARG A 51 5.29 0.09 2.58
CA ARG A 51 5.16 1.54 2.70
C ARG A 51 5.35 1.83 4.18
N VAL A 52 6.36 2.61 4.53
CA VAL A 52 6.53 3.11 5.89
C VAL A 52 5.22 3.83 6.19
N VAL A 53 4.35 3.15 6.93
CA VAL A 53 3.21 3.78 7.55
C VAL A 53 3.85 4.65 8.61
N LYS A 54 3.95 5.96 8.34
CA LYS A 54 4.38 6.89 9.37
C LYS A 54 3.34 6.80 10.47
N VAL A 55 3.78 6.60 11.70
CA VAL A 55 2.93 6.50 12.88
C VAL A 55 3.30 7.71 13.74
N ASP A 56 2.30 8.44 14.24
CA ASP A 56 2.52 9.56 15.16
C ASP A 56 3.03 9.04 16.52
N SER A 57 3.48 9.94 17.40
CA SER A 57 3.98 9.61 18.74
C SER A 57 2.97 8.82 19.60
N ASP A 58 1.68 8.87 19.25
CA ASP A 58 0.58 8.16 19.93
C ASP A 58 0.21 6.80 19.30
N GLY A 59 1.01 6.28 18.36
CA GLY A 59 0.74 4.99 17.73
C GLY A 59 -0.33 5.01 16.64
N VAL A 60 -0.84 6.19 16.25
CA VAL A 60 -1.85 6.34 15.20
C VAL A 60 -1.20 6.36 13.82
N VAL A 61 -1.68 5.50 12.93
CA VAL A 61 -1.26 5.41 11.53
C VAL A 61 -1.58 6.71 10.79
N ILE A 62 -0.55 7.50 10.44
CA ILE A 62 -0.65 8.67 9.57
C ILE A 62 -0.99 8.19 8.15
N LYS A 63 -2.29 8.09 7.86
CA LYS A 63 -2.76 7.89 6.49
C LYS A 63 -2.47 9.17 5.73
N LYS A 64 -1.54 9.13 4.77
CA LYS A 64 -1.37 10.23 3.80
C LYS A 64 -2.75 10.60 3.26
N GLN A 65 -3.05 11.90 3.27
CA GLN A 65 -4.32 12.42 2.75
C GLN A 65 -4.52 11.88 1.32
N PRO A 66 -5.70 11.33 0.99
CA PRO A 66 -5.97 10.81 -0.34
C PRO A 66 -5.73 11.92 -1.40
N SER A 67 -5.14 11.56 -2.53
CA SER A 67 -5.02 12.49 -3.65
C SER A 67 -6.40 12.92 -4.17
N LYS A 68 -6.49 14.05 -4.87
CA LYS A 68 -7.74 14.54 -5.48
C LYS A 68 -8.42 13.46 -6.35
N TYR A 69 -7.63 12.68 -7.10
CA TYR A 69 -8.12 11.54 -7.86
C TYR A 69 -8.75 10.46 -6.96
N ASN A 70 -8.09 10.10 -5.86
CA ASN A 70 -8.59 9.06 -4.96
C ASN A 70 -9.88 9.48 -4.23
N LEU A 71 -10.07 10.77 -3.96
CA LEU A 71 -11.33 11.29 -3.43
C LEU A 71 -12.43 11.17 -4.50
N TYR A 72 -12.16 11.68 -5.71
CA TYR A 72 -13.11 11.61 -6.81
C TYR A 72 -13.55 10.18 -7.14
N ILE A 73 -12.60 9.24 -7.28
CA ILE A 73 -12.93 7.85 -7.58
C ILE A 73 -13.77 7.21 -6.48
N LYS A 74 -13.58 7.57 -5.20
CA LYS A 74 -14.41 7.05 -4.12
C LYS A 74 -15.85 7.54 -4.24
N ASP A 75 -16.03 8.83 -4.47
CA ASP A 75 -17.36 9.43 -4.59
C ASP A 75 -18.09 8.89 -5.84
N GLU A 76 -17.38 8.85 -6.97
CA GLU A 76 -17.92 8.36 -8.23
C GLU A 76 -18.23 6.86 -8.19
N MET A 77 -17.37 6.05 -7.57
CA MET A 77 -17.65 4.62 -7.37
C MET A 77 -18.86 4.40 -6.47
N THR A 78 -19.03 5.22 -5.42
CA THR A 78 -20.19 5.10 -4.52
C THR A 78 -21.49 5.42 -5.27
N ARG A 79 -21.45 6.45 -6.13
CA ARG A 79 -22.55 6.78 -7.04
C ARG A 79 -22.85 5.65 -8.02
N LEU A 80 -21.83 5.14 -8.71
CA LEU A 80 -21.97 4.08 -9.72
C LEU A 80 -22.42 2.74 -9.13
N ILE A 81 -22.03 2.39 -7.90
CA ILE A 81 -22.53 1.21 -7.20
C ILE A 81 -24.01 1.39 -6.82
N THR A 82 -24.42 2.61 -6.48
CA THR A 82 -25.83 2.92 -6.16
C THR A 82 -26.71 2.90 -7.41
N GLU A 83 -26.21 3.44 -8.52
CA GLU A 83 -26.92 3.49 -9.81
C GLU A 83 -26.89 2.14 -10.56
N PHE A 84 -25.83 1.35 -10.38
CA PHE A 84 -25.63 0.06 -11.03
C PHE A 84 -25.11 -1.01 -10.04
N PRO A 85 -25.93 -1.43 -9.06
CA PRO A 85 -25.53 -2.41 -8.06
C PRO A 85 -25.24 -3.81 -8.66
N ASP A 86 -25.78 -4.07 -9.85
CA ASP A 86 -25.71 -5.37 -10.53
C ASP A 86 -24.52 -5.48 -11.50
N LYS A 87 -23.80 -4.38 -11.74
CA LYS A 87 -22.62 -4.36 -12.61
C LYS A 87 -21.37 -4.79 -11.84
N GLU A 88 -20.46 -5.46 -12.55
CA GLU A 88 -19.18 -5.86 -11.98
C GLU A 88 -18.39 -4.62 -11.52
N ARG A 89 -17.90 -4.66 -10.27
CA ARG A 89 -17.12 -3.58 -9.65
C ARG A 89 -15.91 -3.13 -10.49
N LYS A 90 -15.33 -4.06 -11.27
CA LYS A 90 -14.22 -3.78 -12.19
C LYS A 90 -14.63 -2.85 -13.33
N GLU A 91 -15.84 -3.04 -13.86
CA GLU A 91 -16.39 -2.20 -14.93
C GLU A 91 -16.77 -0.82 -14.39
N LEU A 92 -17.33 -0.74 -13.18
CA LEU A 92 -17.61 0.54 -12.51
C LEU A 92 -16.33 1.34 -12.27
N MET A 93 -15.23 0.68 -11.92
CA MET A 93 -13.93 1.34 -11.73
C MET A 93 -13.35 1.87 -13.05
N LYS A 94 -13.56 1.15 -14.16
CA LYS A 94 -13.19 1.63 -15.50
C LYS A 94 -14.02 2.85 -15.90
N GLN A 95 -15.32 2.83 -15.64
CA GLN A 95 -16.21 3.98 -15.88
C GLN A 95 -15.82 5.20 -15.03
N ALA A 96 -15.56 5.02 -13.74
CA ALA A 96 -15.11 6.12 -12.87
C ALA A 96 -13.78 6.75 -13.35
N ALA A 97 -12.86 5.94 -13.87
CA ALA A 97 -11.60 6.44 -14.44
C ALA A 97 -11.83 7.20 -15.77
N MET A 98 -12.76 6.75 -16.61
CA MET A 98 -13.17 7.47 -17.83
C MET A 98 -13.81 8.82 -17.48
N ASN A 99 -14.76 8.85 -16.55
CA ASN A 99 -15.41 10.07 -16.07
C ASN A 99 -14.39 11.07 -15.47
N TRP A 100 -13.36 10.59 -14.77
CA TRP A 100 -12.28 11.47 -14.29
C TRP A 100 -11.50 12.12 -15.45
N ASN A 101 -11.11 11.34 -16.46
CA ASN A 101 -10.38 11.84 -17.62
C ASN A 101 -11.22 12.83 -18.45
N GLU A 102 -12.53 12.56 -18.58
CA GLU A 102 -13.48 13.48 -19.21
C GLU A 102 -13.66 14.76 -18.41
N SER A 103 -13.75 14.68 -17.08
CA SER A 103 -13.84 15.86 -16.21
C SER A 103 -12.58 16.74 -16.25
N LYS A 104 -11.42 16.12 -16.53
CA LYS A 104 -10.15 16.80 -16.77
C LYS A 104 -10.16 17.54 -18.11
N ALA A 105 -10.55 16.86 -19.18
CA ALA A 105 -10.68 17.46 -20.51
C ALA A 105 -11.73 18.58 -20.55
N ALA A 106 -12.84 18.43 -19.83
CA ALA A 106 -13.88 19.44 -19.70
C ALA A 106 -13.44 20.67 -18.89
N LYS A 107 -12.50 20.51 -17.93
CA LYS A 107 -11.90 21.64 -17.22
C LYS A 107 -10.92 22.43 -18.09
N GLU A 108 -10.13 21.74 -18.90
CA GLU A 108 -9.22 22.39 -19.86
C GLU A 108 -9.98 23.20 -20.93
N ALA A 109 -11.18 22.75 -21.32
CA ALA A 109 -12.05 23.48 -22.23
C ALA A 109 -12.73 24.72 -21.60
N LYS A 110 -12.96 24.74 -20.28
CA LYS A 110 -13.57 25.89 -19.59
C LYS A 110 -12.58 27.00 -19.24
N ASP A 111 -11.30 26.68 -19.04
CA ASP A 111 -10.26 27.68 -18.77
C ASP A 111 -9.84 28.45 -20.04
N THR A 112 -10.17 27.95 -21.23
CA THR A 112 -9.89 28.64 -22.51
C THR A 112 -11.00 29.60 -22.96
N GLU A 113 -12.22 29.48 -22.44
CA GLU A 113 -13.36 30.34 -22.81
C GLU A 113 -13.51 31.57 -21.89
N SER A 114 -12.91 31.58 -20.69
CA SER A 114 -12.89 32.77 -19.83
C SER A 114 -11.77 33.75 -20.15
N ALA A 115 -10.85 33.43 -21.08
CA ALA A 115 -9.75 34.30 -21.49
C ALA A 115 -10.07 35.15 -22.74
N THR A 116 -11.23 34.96 -23.38
CA THR A 116 -11.66 35.72 -24.58
C THR A 116 -12.86 36.65 -24.32
N ALA A 117 -13.39 36.70 -23.09
CA ALA A 117 -14.45 37.63 -22.70
C ALA A 117 -13.89 38.80 -21.85
N THR A 118 -12.82 39.44 -22.34
CA THR A 118 -12.44 40.81 -21.94
C THR A 118 -11.55 41.38 -23.04
N ALA A 119 -12.19 41.75 -24.15
CA ALA A 119 -11.64 42.57 -25.22
C ALA A 119 -12.50 43.82 -25.34
#